data_AF-A0A017SVB2-F1
#
_entry.id   AF-A0A017SVB2-F1
#
_cell.length_a   1.000
_cell.length_b   1.000
_cell.length_c   1.000
_cell.angle_alpha   90.00
_cell.angle_beta   90.00
_cell.angle_gamma   90.00
#
_symmetry.space_group_name_H-M   'P 1'
#
loop_
_entity.id
_entity.type
_entity.pdbx_description
1 polymer ?
#
loop_
_entity_poly.entity_id
_entity_poly.type
_entity_poly.pdbx_seq_one_letter_code
_entity_poly.pdbx_strand_id
1 'polypeptide(L)'
;MVRRMSMKPGAVQMWVVIVRASSHRASLLEALGAELEALGPSMRLGEGELGFLVRGDEALAERTRSHPDVLDVFPREPPSSH
;
A
#
# COMPACT_ATOMS: atom_id res chain seq x y z
N MET A 1 -4.19 24.53 11.58
CA MET A 1 -5.37 23.72 11.97
C MET A 1 -5.26 22.38 11.24
N VAL A 2 -4.65 21.37 11.86
CA VAL A 2 -4.51 20.05 11.22
C VAL A 2 -5.83 19.32 11.44
N ARG A 3 -6.64 19.18 10.39
CA ARG A 3 -7.88 18.39 10.44
C ARG A 3 -7.47 16.93 10.66
N ARG A 4 -7.54 16.49 11.91
CA ARG A 4 -7.46 15.07 12.26
C ARG A 4 -8.71 14.42 11.66
N MET A 5 -8.60 13.83 10.48
CA MET A 5 -9.68 13.03 9.94
C MET A 5 -9.88 11.86 10.88
N SER A 6 -11.01 11.83 11.59
CA SER A 6 -11.45 10.67 12.34
C SER A 6 -11.78 9.57 11.33
N MET A 7 -10.79 8.77 10.96
CA MET A 7 -11.00 7.57 10.17
C MET A 7 -11.70 6.56 11.07
N LYS A 8 -12.87 6.06 10.64
CA LYS A 8 -13.54 4.98 11.35
C LYS A 8 -12.64 3.74 11.27
N PRO A 9 -12.44 2.99 12.37
CA PRO A 9 -11.78 1.70 12.31
C PRO A 9 -12.42 0.83 11.22
N GLY A 10 -11.61 0.26 10.34
CA GLY A 10 -12.06 -0.52 9.18
C GLY A 10 -12.46 0.31 7.95
N ALA A 11 -12.20 1.62 7.92
CA ALA A 11 -12.36 2.41 6.71
C ALA A 11 -11.35 1.97 5.65
N VAL A 12 -11.85 1.46 4.53
CA VAL A 12 -11.02 1.10 3.38
C VAL A 12 -10.56 2.38 2.67
N GLN A 13 -9.25 2.51 2.49
CA GLN A 13 -8.62 3.63 1.79
C GLN A 13 -7.53 3.14 0.83
N MET A 14 -6.88 4.07 0.14
CA MET A 14 -5.73 3.73 -0.69
C MET A 14 -4.43 3.88 0.09
N TRP A 15 -3.51 2.97 -0.18
CA TRP A 15 -2.17 2.94 0.38
C TRP A 15 -1.15 2.81 -0.74
N VAL A 16 -0.01 3.44 -0.58
CA VAL A 16 1.17 3.16 -1.39
C VAL A 16 2.03 2.21 -0.60
N VAL A 17 2.39 1.08 -1.21
CA VAL A 17 3.30 0.08 -0.64
C VAL A 17 4.58 0.11 -1.47
N ILE A 18 5.71 0.38 -0.82
CA ILE A 18 7.04 0.34 -1.42
C ILE A 18 7.70 -0.96 -1.01
N VAL A 19 8.26 -1.69 -1.97
CA VAL A 19 9.02 -2.93 -1.75
C VAL A 19 10.35 -2.91 -2.50
N ARG A 20 11.23 -3.85 -2.12
CA ARG A 20 12.43 -4.13 -2.92
C ARG A 20 12.08 -4.75 -4.27
N ALA A 21 12.67 -4.23 -5.35
CA ALA A 21 12.42 -4.66 -6.73
C ALA A 21 12.87 -6.09 -7.05
N SER A 22 13.70 -6.70 -6.20
CA SER A 22 14.01 -8.13 -6.26
C SER A 22 12.82 -9.03 -5.87
N SER A 23 11.79 -8.44 -5.26
CA SER A 23 10.62 -9.15 -4.76
C SER A 23 9.63 -9.36 -5.91
N HIS A 24 9.18 -10.60 -6.10
CA HIS A 24 8.17 -10.91 -7.10
C HIS A 24 6.83 -10.34 -6.65
N ARG A 25 6.29 -9.36 -7.38
CA ARG A 25 4.97 -8.74 -7.12
C ARG A 25 3.88 -9.78 -6.80
N ALA A 26 3.87 -10.91 -7.51
CA ALA A 26 2.90 -11.98 -7.29
C ALA A 26 3.05 -12.60 -5.88
N SER A 27 4.27 -12.88 -5.45
CA SER A 27 4.54 -13.48 -4.14
C SER A 27 4.19 -12.52 -3.00
N LEU A 28 4.41 -11.22 -3.18
CA LEU A 28 3.98 -10.19 -2.24
C LEU A 28 2.44 -10.13 -2.13
N LEU A 29 1.73 -10.10 -3.26
CA LEU A 29 0.27 -10.06 -3.27
C LEU A 29 -0.35 -11.36 -2.72
N GLU A 30 0.30 -12.51 -2.96
CA GLU A 30 -0.08 -13.79 -2.35
C GLU A 30 0.16 -13.79 -0.83
N ALA A 31 1.32 -13.32 -0.37
CA ALA A 31 1.70 -13.30 1.05
C ALA A 31 0.85 -12.34 1.88
N LEU A 32 0.46 -11.21 1.29
CA LEU A 32 -0.40 -10.22 1.93
C LEU A 32 -1.88 -10.63 1.90
N GLY A 33 -2.19 -11.75 1.26
CA GLY A 33 -3.54 -12.22 1.00
C GLY A 33 -4.15 -11.45 -0.17
N ALA A 34 -5.01 -12.11 -0.92
CA ALA A 34 -5.81 -11.51 -2.01
C ALA A 34 -6.67 -10.29 -1.58
N GLU A 35 -6.60 -9.88 -0.32
CA GLU A 35 -7.20 -8.68 0.25
C GLU A 35 -6.58 -7.38 -0.30
N LEU A 36 -5.32 -7.40 -0.74
CA LEU A 36 -4.73 -6.25 -1.43
C LEU A 36 -5.13 -6.25 -2.91
N GLU A 37 -6.13 -5.44 -3.21
CA GLU A 37 -6.47 -5.12 -4.60
C GLU A 37 -5.46 -4.10 -5.13
N ALA A 38 -4.53 -4.57 -5.95
CA ALA A 38 -3.61 -3.69 -6.67
C ALA A 38 -4.40 -2.84 -7.67
N LEU A 39 -4.46 -1.53 -7.43
CA LEU A 39 -5.27 -0.60 -8.21
C LEU A 39 -4.58 -0.13 -9.51
N GLY A 40 -3.41 -0.67 -9.83
CA GLY A 40 -2.67 -0.23 -11.00
C GLY A 40 -1.34 -0.97 -11.21
N PRO A 41 -0.58 -0.56 -12.25
CA PRO A 41 0.74 -1.09 -12.51
C PRO A 41 1.71 -0.70 -11.40
N SER A 42 2.76 -1.51 -11.24
CA SER A 42 3.91 -1.18 -10.40
C SER A 42 4.67 0.01 -10.97
N MET A 43 5.05 0.95 -10.12
CA MET A 43 5.91 2.07 -10.48
C MET A 43 7.32 1.83 -9.95
N ARG A 44 8.34 2.05 -10.77
CA ARG A 44 9.73 2.02 -10.30
C ARG A 44 10.05 3.35 -9.64
N LEU A 45 10.41 3.31 -8.36
CA LEU A 45 10.67 4.53 -7.58
C LEU A 45 12.17 4.90 -7.54
N GLY A 46 13.04 3.89 -7.65
CA GLY A 46 14.48 4.05 -7.62
C GLY A 46 15.21 2.78 -8.03
N GLU A 47 16.53 2.77 -7.83
CA GLU A 47 17.34 1.58 -8.03
C GLU A 47 16.93 0.53 -6.99
N GLY A 48 16.33 -0.57 -7.46
CA GLY A 48 15.94 -1.65 -6.56
C GLY A 48 14.63 -1.42 -5.80
N GLU A 49 13.77 -0.47 -6.17
CA GLU A 49 12.50 -0.20 -5.47
C GLU A 49 11.29 -0.19 -6.40
N LEU A 50 10.19 -0.81 -5.96
CA LEU A 50 8.90 -0.83 -6.64
C LEU A 50 7.80 -0.32 -5.71
N GLY A 51 6.98 0.59 -6.20
CA GLY A 51 5.78 1.08 -5.55
C GLY A 51 4.52 0.49 -6.17
N PHE A 52 3.54 0.14 -5.33
CA PHE A 52 2.21 -0.28 -5.75
C PHE A 52 1.16 0.57 -5.07
N LEU A 53 0.12 0.93 -5.82
CA LEU A 53 -1.10 1.47 -5.24
C LEU A 53 -2.03 0.31 -4.90
N VAL A 54 -2.45 0.24 -3.66
CA VAL A 54 -3.33 -0.82 -3.16
C VAL A 54 -4.50 -0.24 -2.40
N ARG A 55 -5.60 -0.98 -2.36
CA ARG A 55 -6.77 -0.66 -1.56
C ARG A 55 -6.84 -1.57 -0.34
N GLY A 56 -7.05 -1.00 0.84
CA GLY A 56 -7.07 -1.76 2.10
C GLY A 56 -7.52 -0.94 3.30
N ASP A 57 -7.83 -1.61 4.40
CA ASP A 57 -8.00 -0.96 5.69
C ASP A 57 -6.64 -0.77 6.42
N GLU A 58 -6.68 -0.12 7.57
CA GLU A 58 -5.48 0.14 8.38
C GLU A 58 -4.84 -1.14 8.93
N ALA A 59 -5.62 -2.17 9.24
CA ALA A 59 -5.10 -3.45 9.73
C ALA A 59 -4.30 -4.18 8.65
N LEU A 60 -4.78 -4.14 7.40
CA LEU A 60 -4.07 -4.66 6.24
C LEU A 60 -2.78 -3.88 5.97
N ALA A 61 -2.82 -2.55 6.14
CA ALA A 61 -1.62 -1.72 6.02
C ALA A 61 -0.55 -2.09 7.07
N GLU A 62 -0.95 -2.30 8.34
CA GLU A 62 0.01 -2.71 9.38
C GLU A 62 0.57 -4.12 9.18
N ARG A 63 -0.27 -5.06 8.75
CA ARG A 63 0.20 -6.39 8.32
C ARG A 63 1.23 -6.27 7.20
N THR A 64 0.98 -5.39 6.23
CA THR A 64 1.87 -5.15 5.10
C THR A 64 3.21 -4.57 5.55
N ARG A 65 3.22 -3.63 6.50
CA ARG A 65 4.46 -3.07 7.08
C ARG A 65 5.33 -4.12 7.77
N SER A 66 4.74 -5.20 8.27
CA SER A 66 5.46 -6.28 8.94
C SER A 66 6.15 -7.25 7.97
N HIS A 67 5.93 -7.12 6.66
CA HIS A 67 6.51 -8.02 5.66
C HIS A 67 7.98 -7.65 5.35
N PRO A 68 8.93 -8.60 5.32
CA PRO A 68 10.37 -8.31 5.20
C PRO A 68 10.80 -7.63 3.89
N ASP A 69 10.00 -7.80 2.83
CA ASP A 69 10.23 -7.19 1.53
C ASP A 69 9.65 -5.77 1.40
N VAL A 70 8.77 -5.37 2.33
CA VAL A 70 8.15 -4.05 2.35
C VAL A 70 9.11 -3.07 3.01
N LEU A 71 9.38 -1.99 2.29
CA LEU A 71 10.24 -0.90 2.73
C LEU A 71 9.42 0.20 3.42
N ASP A 72 8.25 0.52 2.87
CA ASP A 72 7.38 1.55 3.44
C ASP A 72 5.91 1.33 3.02
N VAL A 73 4.99 1.80 3.87
CA VAL A 73 3.54 1.84 3.59
C VAL A 73 2.95 3.12 4.14
N PHE A 74 2.40 3.95 3.27
CA PHE A 74 1.80 5.22 3.67
C PHE A 74 0.44 5.45 3.00
N PRO A 75 -0.46 6.17 3.68
CA PRO A 75 -1.79 6.45 3.15
C PRO A 75 -1.68 7.39 1.94
N ARG A 76 -2.46 7.13 0.90
CA ARG A 76 -2.62 8.05 -0.23
C ARG A 76 -4.07 8.45 -0.33
N GLU A 77 -4.31 9.76 -0.39
CA GLU A 77 -5.65 10.26 -0.67
C GLU A 77 -6.05 9.85 -2.09
N PRO A 78 -7.33 9.49 -2.34
CA PRO A 78 -7.89 9.46 -3.68
C PRO A 78 -7.49 10.74 -4.41
N PRO A 79 -7.08 10.68 -5.70
CA PRO A 79 -6.98 11.90 -6.47
C PRO A 79 -8.31 12.61 -6.33
N SER A 80 -8.29 13.81 -5.74
CA SER A 80 -9.50 14.61 -5.59
C SER A 80 -9.97 14.93 -7.00
N SER A 81 -11.09 14.33 -7.43
CA SER A 81 -11.71 14.65 -8.70
C SER A 81 -12.09 16.13 -8.67
N HIS A 82 -11.46 16.92 -9.51
CA HIS A 82 -11.78 18.32 -9.79
C HIS A 82 -12.30 18.45 -11.22
#